data_AF-A0A8H7AXA2-F1
#
_entry.id   AF-A0A8H7AXA2-F1
#
_cell.length_a   1.000
_cell.length_b   1.000
_cell.length_c   1.000
_cell.angle_alpha   90.00
_cell.angle_beta   90.00
_cell.angle_gamma   90.00
#
_symmetry.space_group_name_H-M   'P 1'
#
loop_
_entity.id
_entity.type
_entity.pdbx_description
1 polymer ?
#
loop_
_entity_poly.entity_id
_entity_poly.type
_entity_poly.pdbx_seq_one_letter_code
_entity_poly.pdbx_strand_id
1 'polypeptide(L)'
;MDTIYRDASAVSVWLGLPPPVEQYRSWHEPIRTFGEAGFDFDDQMSHLANHSYWTRFWVIQEFLLGRDVNVYCGNTRINWLDFKDTLGLCAGVALQIHQESMPRDFDSRPWRAFPLITGRHPDRHPEMHLPLSQLLVHHSTSECKDPRDRVFALLGLVKPDERVLLERFFPDYDMSEDDVVLIALAHVRQYNLEHDRVDDDTLFKGLGITDAKKRKMLERRVVYYDYMGDDDDGHYPFLDDDDAAEMEARFIESDAGSNNSCMKTAYAVTLFVFALLFLDGWGRYR
;
A
#
# COMPACT_ATOMS: atom_id res chain seq x y z
N MET A 1 -0.80 -15.53 -3.14
CA MET A 1 0.43 -14.94 -3.71
C MET A 1 1.53 -14.72 -2.65
N ASP A 2 1.17 -14.41 -1.41
CA ASP A 2 2.10 -14.26 -0.27
C ASP A 2 2.99 -15.47 0.03
N THR A 3 2.52 -16.68 -0.22
CA THR A 3 3.25 -17.92 0.09
C THR A 3 4.59 -18.01 -0.60
N ILE A 4 4.74 -17.44 -1.80
CA ILE A 4 5.99 -17.46 -2.57
C ILE A 4 7.13 -16.81 -1.77
N TYR A 5 6.92 -15.61 -1.26
CA TYR A 5 7.96 -14.88 -0.52
C TYR A 5 8.05 -15.33 0.95
N ARG A 6 6.92 -15.73 1.54
CA ARG A 6 6.87 -16.23 2.92
C ARG A 6 7.60 -17.57 3.06
N ASP A 7 7.52 -18.44 2.06
CA ASP A 7 8.13 -19.77 2.09
C ASP A 7 9.48 -19.84 1.38
N ALA A 8 9.90 -18.75 0.74
CA ALA A 8 11.24 -18.63 0.18
C ALA A 8 12.29 -18.85 1.28
N SER A 9 13.30 -19.65 0.97
CA SER A 9 14.45 -19.85 1.87
C SER A 9 15.24 -18.55 2.06
N ALA A 10 15.32 -17.74 1.01
CA ALA A 10 15.91 -16.40 1.03
C ALA A 10 15.36 -15.54 -0.11
N VAL A 11 15.32 -14.23 0.09
CA VAL A 11 15.03 -13.20 -0.91
C VAL A 11 16.32 -12.41 -1.19
N SER A 12 16.67 -12.28 -2.46
CA SER A 12 17.86 -11.54 -2.91
C SER A 12 17.43 -10.25 -3.57
N VAL A 13 17.73 -9.12 -2.91
CA VAL A 13 17.55 -7.78 -3.46
C VAL A 13 18.78 -7.43 -4.28
N TRP A 14 18.65 -7.31 -5.60
CA TRP A 14 19.78 -6.96 -6.47
C TRP A 14 19.68 -5.50 -6.94
N LEU A 15 20.61 -4.67 -6.49
CA LEU A 15 20.66 -3.23 -6.79
C LEU A 15 21.57 -2.89 -7.99
N GLY A 16 21.93 -3.89 -8.80
CA GLY A 16 22.76 -3.69 -9.98
C GLY A 16 24.25 -3.86 -9.71
N LEU A 17 25.07 -3.20 -10.54
CA LEU A 17 26.53 -3.17 -10.42
C LEU A 17 26.97 -1.96 -9.58
N PRO A 18 28.14 -2.03 -8.91
CA PRO A 18 28.70 -0.86 -8.24
C PRO A 18 28.89 0.28 -9.25
N PRO A 19 28.59 1.54 -8.86
CA PRO A 19 28.78 2.66 -9.76
C PRO A 19 30.24 2.77 -10.19
N PRO A 20 30.53 3.12 -11.47
CA PRO A 20 31.90 3.25 -11.96
C PRO A 20 32.68 4.26 -11.10
N VAL A 21 33.98 4.02 -10.93
CA VAL A 21 34.87 4.86 -10.09
C VAL A 21 34.79 6.36 -10.46
N GLU A 22 34.43 6.65 -11.70
CA GLU A 22 34.27 7.99 -12.28
C GLU A 22 33.10 8.79 -11.68
N GLN A 23 32.10 8.12 -11.08
CA GLN A 23 30.98 8.78 -10.38
C GLN A 23 31.37 9.24 -8.97
N TYR A 24 32.47 8.73 -8.39
CA TYR A 24 33.05 9.22 -7.13
C TYR A 24 33.91 10.47 -7.29
N ARG A 25 33.87 11.13 -8.46
CA ARG A 25 34.58 12.41 -8.71
C ARG A 25 33.93 13.55 -7.91
N SER A 26 34.16 13.54 -6.61
CA SER A 26 34.20 14.74 -5.78
C SER A 26 35.33 15.64 -6.30
N TRP A 27 35.00 16.89 -6.62
CA TRP A 27 35.90 17.87 -7.24
C TRP A 27 37.04 18.40 -6.34
N HIS A 28 37.44 17.71 -5.27
CA HIS A 28 38.42 18.26 -4.32
C HIS A 28 39.45 17.29 -3.71
N GLU A 29 39.49 15.99 -4.05
CA GLU A 29 40.53 15.09 -3.50
C GLU A 29 41.47 14.48 -4.56
N PRO A 30 42.80 14.38 -4.27
CA PRO A 30 43.75 13.77 -5.18
C PRO A 30 43.51 12.27 -5.34
N ILE A 31 43.66 11.79 -6.57
CA ILE A 31 43.55 10.38 -6.94
C ILE A 31 44.60 9.55 -6.17
N ARG A 32 44.16 8.65 -5.30
CA ARG A 32 45.01 7.57 -4.80
C ARG A 32 45.00 6.44 -5.84
N THR A 33 46.12 6.23 -6.51
CA THR A 33 46.35 5.07 -7.38
C THR A 33 46.93 3.90 -6.56
N PHE A 34 46.58 2.67 -6.92
CA PHE A 34 47.10 1.37 -6.42
C PHE A 34 46.36 0.62 -5.30
N GLY A 35 45.05 0.75 -5.22
CA GLY A 35 44.18 -0.34 -4.75
C GLY A 35 42.92 -0.32 -5.60
N GLU A 36 42.39 -1.48 -6.02
CA GLU A 36 40.97 -1.53 -6.35
C GLU A 36 40.24 -0.93 -5.14
N ALA A 37 39.65 0.25 -5.29
CA ALA A 37 38.81 0.81 -4.25
C ALA A 37 37.64 -0.17 -4.14
N GLY A 38 37.73 -1.05 -3.14
CA GLY A 38 36.72 -2.08 -2.90
C GLY A 38 35.36 -1.42 -2.77
N PHE A 39 34.33 -2.08 -3.30
CA PHE A 39 32.97 -1.64 -3.02
C PHE A 39 32.70 -1.73 -1.53
N ASP A 40 32.36 -0.60 -0.92
CA ASP A 40 32.03 -0.48 0.48
C ASP A 40 30.58 0.00 0.64
N PHE A 41 29.79 -0.71 1.45
CA PHE A 41 28.37 -0.39 1.60
C PHE A 41 28.14 0.93 2.31
N ASP A 42 29.02 1.34 3.24
CA ASP A 42 28.88 2.58 3.98
C ASP A 42 29.12 3.77 3.04
N ASP A 43 30.18 3.70 2.21
CA ASP A 43 30.49 4.72 1.21
C ASP A 43 29.37 4.85 0.14
N GLN A 44 28.71 3.73 -0.19
CA GLN A 44 27.68 3.68 -1.24
C GLN A 44 26.25 3.84 -0.73
N MET A 45 26.04 3.94 0.59
CA MET A 45 24.72 3.83 1.19
C MET A 45 23.73 4.85 0.62
N SER A 46 24.16 6.10 0.43
CA SER A 46 23.31 7.15 -0.15
C SER A 46 22.80 6.81 -1.55
N HIS A 47 23.64 6.25 -2.41
CA HIS A 47 23.27 5.84 -3.77
C HIS A 47 22.37 4.59 -3.75
N LEU A 48 22.75 3.58 -2.97
CA LEU A 48 22.00 2.33 -2.86
C LEU A 48 20.62 2.53 -2.25
N ALA A 49 20.51 3.35 -1.21
CA ALA A 49 19.25 3.66 -0.55
C ALA A 49 18.34 4.57 -1.39
N ASN A 50 18.89 5.35 -2.31
CA ASN A 50 18.10 6.16 -3.25
C ASN A 50 17.80 5.45 -4.58
N HIS A 51 18.13 4.15 -4.68
CA HIS A 51 17.90 3.39 -5.91
C HIS A 51 16.38 3.25 -6.21
N SER A 52 16.00 3.33 -7.49
CA SER A 52 14.58 3.23 -7.92
C SER A 52 13.96 1.85 -7.67
N TYR A 53 14.77 0.83 -7.38
CA TYR A 53 14.29 -0.47 -6.92
C TYR A 53 13.34 -0.32 -5.72
N TRP A 54 13.68 0.53 -4.76
CA TRP A 54 12.93 0.66 -3.51
C TRP A 54 11.56 1.31 -3.65
N THR A 55 11.28 1.97 -4.78
CA THR A 55 9.96 2.57 -5.02
C THR A 55 8.99 1.57 -5.63
N ARG A 56 9.38 0.37 -6.03
CA ARG A 56 8.50 -0.55 -6.76
C ARG A 56 7.49 -1.22 -5.83
N PHE A 57 6.21 -1.22 -6.20
CA PHE A 57 5.14 -1.88 -5.44
C PHE A 57 5.41 -3.37 -5.16
N TRP A 58 5.88 -4.13 -6.15
CA TRP A 58 6.19 -5.56 -5.98
C TRP A 58 7.31 -5.84 -4.97
N VAL A 59 8.24 -4.89 -4.83
CA VAL A 59 9.34 -5.01 -3.86
C VAL A 59 8.82 -4.98 -2.42
N ILE A 60 7.65 -4.38 -2.18
CA ILE A 60 7.06 -4.31 -0.83
C ILE A 60 6.83 -5.73 -0.29
N GLN A 61 6.15 -6.60 -1.04
CA GLN A 61 5.92 -8.00 -0.63
C GLN A 61 7.22 -8.80 -0.58
N GLU A 62 8.08 -8.66 -1.60
CA GLU A 62 9.38 -9.36 -1.66
C GLU A 62 10.20 -9.09 -0.39
N PHE A 63 10.26 -7.83 0.02
CA PHE A 63 11.08 -7.39 1.14
C PHE A 63 10.41 -7.65 2.50
N LEU A 64 9.11 -7.35 2.64
CA LEU A 64 8.39 -7.45 3.92
C LEU A 64 7.83 -8.83 4.23
N LEU A 65 7.85 -9.80 3.30
CA LEU A 65 7.44 -11.19 3.58
C LEU A 65 8.61 -12.16 3.67
N GLY A 66 9.76 -11.81 3.08
CA GLY A 66 10.96 -12.65 3.10
C GLY A 66 11.45 -12.97 4.52
N ARG A 67 11.83 -14.22 4.77
CA ARG A 67 12.42 -14.63 6.07
C ARG A 67 13.89 -14.20 6.17
N ASP A 68 14.70 -14.62 5.21
CA ASP A 68 16.10 -14.21 5.06
C ASP A 68 16.21 -13.26 3.85
N VAL A 69 16.65 -12.03 4.06
CA VAL A 69 16.76 -11.01 3.00
C VAL A 69 18.18 -10.50 2.94
N ASN A 70 18.78 -10.61 1.75
CA ASN A 70 20.14 -10.17 1.48
C ASN A 70 20.13 -9.14 0.35
N VAL A 71 20.83 -8.03 0.55
CA VAL A 71 20.99 -6.96 -0.43
C VAL A 71 22.32 -7.15 -1.15
N TYR A 72 22.28 -7.15 -2.48
CA TYR A 72 23.41 -7.38 -3.37
C TYR A 72 23.67 -6.14 -4.23
N CYS A 73 24.95 -5.85 -4.43
CA CYS A 73 25.44 -4.93 -5.45
C CYS A 73 26.72 -5.53 -6.05
N GLY A 74 26.67 -5.85 -7.34
CA GLY A 74 27.68 -6.67 -8.00
C GLY A 74 27.83 -8.04 -7.32
N ASN A 75 29.06 -8.37 -6.92
CA ASN A 75 29.40 -9.63 -6.26
C ASN A 75 29.42 -9.53 -4.73
N THR A 76 29.09 -8.35 -4.19
CA THR A 76 29.08 -8.03 -2.76
C THR A 76 27.67 -8.12 -2.21
N ARG A 77 27.55 -8.55 -0.94
CA ARG A 77 26.26 -8.71 -0.26
C ARG A 77 26.32 -8.22 1.18
N ILE A 78 25.17 -7.79 1.67
CA ILE A 78 24.94 -7.38 3.07
C ILE A 78 23.57 -7.90 3.53
N ASN A 79 23.48 -8.34 4.78
CA ASN A 79 22.19 -8.71 5.37
C ASN A 79 21.35 -7.44 5.55
N TRP A 80 20.03 -7.54 5.38
CA TRP A 80 19.11 -6.41 5.58
C TRP A 80 19.23 -5.72 6.95
N LEU A 81 19.58 -6.44 8.03
CA LEU A 81 19.78 -5.84 9.37
C LEU A 81 21.00 -4.91 9.35
N ASP A 82 22.11 -5.39 8.81
CA ASP A 82 23.33 -4.58 8.67
C ASP A 82 23.08 -3.41 7.70
N PHE A 83 22.35 -3.63 6.61
CA PHE A 83 21.94 -2.55 5.69
C PHE A 83 21.09 -1.50 6.40
N LYS A 84 20.17 -1.91 7.26
CA LYS A 84 19.32 -1.03 8.07
C LYS A 84 20.16 -0.19 9.02
N ASP A 85 21.10 -0.80 9.72
CA ASP A 85 21.96 -0.10 10.67
C ASP A 85 22.88 0.90 9.97
N THR A 86 23.54 0.50 8.87
CA THR A 86 24.35 1.40 8.05
C THR A 86 23.50 2.55 7.49
N LEU A 87 22.29 2.27 6.99
CA LEU A 87 21.37 3.32 6.51
C LEU A 87 21.04 4.32 7.62
N GLY A 88 20.75 3.86 8.84
CA GLY A 88 20.50 4.74 9.99
C GLY A 88 21.67 5.65 10.30
N LEU A 89 22.88 5.08 10.37
CA LEU A 89 24.10 5.83 10.62
C LEU A 89 24.34 6.90 9.53
N CYS A 90 24.24 6.53 8.25
CA CYS A 90 24.40 7.47 7.14
C CYS A 90 23.30 8.54 7.09
N ALA A 91 22.08 8.21 7.49
CA ALA A 91 20.96 9.13 7.55
C ALA A 91 20.96 10.02 8.81
N GLY A 92 21.90 9.81 9.75
CA GLY A 92 21.99 10.57 11.00
C GLY A 92 20.89 10.22 12.01
N VAL A 93 20.30 9.02 11.90
CA VAL A 93 19.25 8.51 12.78
C VAL A 93 19.85 7.41 13.66
N ALA A 94 19.90 7.65 14.97
CA ALA A 94 20.52 6.72 15.91
C ALA A 94 19.86 5.33 15.90
N LEU A 95 20.68 4.31 16.20
CA LEU A 95 20.36 2.88 16.27
C LEU A 95 19.00 2.60 16.93
N GLN A 96 18.24 1.66 16.34
CA GLN A 96 16.80 1.36 16.58
C GLN A 96 15.81 2.14 15.70
N ILE A 97 16.08 2.14 14.39
CA ILE A 97 15.14 2.65 13.40
C ILE A 97 13.83 1.82 13.43
N HIS A 98 12.81 2.36 14.08
CA HIS A 98 11.42 1.96 13.88
C HIS A 98 10.66 3.15 13.33
N GLN A 99 9.74 2.91 12.39
CA GLN A 99 8.95 3.97 11.76
C GLN A 99 8.26 4.88 12.79
N GLU A 100 7.79 4.30 13.90
CA GLU A 100 7.11 5.00 15.00
C GLU A 100 8.05 5.89 15.84
N SER A 101 9.36 5.67 15.80
CA SER A 101 10.36 6.42 16.58
C SER A 101 11.08 7.51 15.77
N MET A 102 10.65 7.74 14.53
CA MET A 102 11.29 8.70 13.63
C MET A 102 11.06 10.16 14.05
N PRO A 103 12.10 11.03 13.98
CA PRO A 103 11.89 12.47 14.11
C PRO A 103 10.88 12.98 13.08
N ARG A 104 9.95 13.83 13.51
CA ARG A 104 8.89 14.37 12.62
C ARG A 104 9.45 15.15 11.44
N ASP A 105 10.60 15.78 11.62
CA ASP A 105 11.25 16.62 10.61
C ASP A 105 12.28 15.84 9.77
N PHE A 106 12.33 14.51 9.89
CA PHE A 106 13.24 13.68 9.11
C PHE A 106 12.81 13.67 7.64
N ASP A 107 13.68 14.16 6.76
CA ASP A 107 13.47 14.11 5.33
C ASP A 107 13.91 12.75 4.75
N SER A 108 12.94 11.87 4.51
CA SER A 108 13.18 10.56 3.91
C SER A 108 13.34 10.59 2.38
N ARG A 109 13.13 11.74 1.71
CA ARG A 109 13.19 11.85 0.24
C ARG A 109 14.54 11.43 -0.36
N PRO A 110 15.70 11.70 0.27
CA PRO A 110 17.00 11.22 -0.22
C PRO A 110 17.22 9.72 -0.01
N TRP A 111 16.34 9.04 0.73
CA TRP A 111 16.50 7.67 1.22
C TRP A 111 15.27 6.84 0.85
N ARG A 112 15.07 6.55 -0.44
CA ARG A 112 13.90 5.80 -0.95
C ARG A 112 13.71 4.42 -0.31
N ALA A 113 14.79 3.77 0.13
CA ALA A 113 14.75 2.50 0.86
C ALA A 113 14.13 2.63 2.25
N PHE A 114 14.18 3.83 2.84
CA PHE A 114 13.90 4.05 4.25
C PHE A 114 12.53 3.52 4.67
N PRO A 115 11.39 3.85 4.02
CA PRO A 115 10.08 3.36 4.45
C PRO A 115 9.96 1.83 4.51
N LEU A 116 10.58 1.11 3.56
CA LEU A 116 10.56 -0.36 3.54
C LEU A 116 11.48 -0.97 4.59
N ILE A 117 12.68 -0.40 4.75
CA ILE A 117 13.67 -0.87 5.71
C ILE A 117 13.21 -0.67 7.16
N THR A 118 12.56 0.47 7.45
CA THR A 118 12.06 0.78 8.79
C THR A 118 10.75 0.07 9.12
N GLY A 119 9.92 -0.18 8.10
CA GLY A 119 8.73 -1.00 8.22
C GLY A 119 9.11 -2.41 8.66
N ARG A 120 10.19 -2.98 8.12
CA ARG A 120 10.61 -4.35 8.48
C ARG A 120 11.06 -4.49 9.94
N HIS A 121 10.26 -5.23 10.73
CA HIS A 121 10.57 -5.51 12.14
C HIS A 121 11.37 -6.82 12.30
N PRO A 122 12.48 -6.84 13.07
CA PRO A 122 13.29 -8.05 13.27
C PRO A 122 12.51 -9.21 13.90
N ASP A 123 11.72 -8.92 14.94
CA ASP A 123 11.02 -9.94 15.75
C ASP A 123 9.55 -10.20 15.36
N ARG A 124 8.94 -9.35 14.53
CA ARG A 124 7.53 -9.51 14.11
C ARG A 124 7.39 -10.05 12.70
N HIS A 125 8.50 -10.53 12.13
CA HIS A 125 8.49 -11.14 10.83
C HIS A 125 8.02 -12.60 10.93
N PRO A 126 7.10 -13.06 10.06
CA PRO A 126 6.50 -12.40 8.89
C PRO A 126 5.06 -11.87 9.10
N GLU A 127 4.65 -11.55 10.33
CA GLU A 127 3.28 -11.12 10.64
C GLU A 127 3.21 -9.64 11.01
N MET A 128 3.47 -8.80 10.02
CA MET A 128 3.02 -7.40 10.00
C MET A 128 1.88 -7.26 9.01
N HIS A 129 0.75 -7.92 9.30
CA HIS A 129 -0.43 -7.71 8.49
C HIS A 129 -1.15 -6.44 8.91
N LEU A 130 -1.47 -5.59 7.94
CA LEU A 130 -2.15 -4.30 8.15
C LEU A 130 -3.42 -4.23 7.31
N PRO A 131 -4.38 -3.37 7.68
CA PRO A 131 -5.52 -3.12 6.82
C PRO A 131 -5.11 -2.56 5.46
N LEU A 132 -5.86 -2.87 4.40
CA LEU A 132 -5.53 -2.39 3.04
C LEU A 132 -5.43 -0.85 3.00
N SER A 133 -6.29 -0.16 3.74
CA SER A 133 -6.28 1.31 3.90
C SER A 133 -4.92 1.85 4.38
N GLN A 134 -4.36 1.24 5.43
CA GLN A 134 -3.06 1.64 5.98
C GLN A 134 -1.93 1.31 5.03
N LEU A 135 -1.96 0.15 4.37
CA LEU A 135 -0.95 -0.24 3.39
C LEU A 135 -0.92 0.74 2.20
N LEU A 136 -2.09 1.13 1.68
CA LEU A 136 -2.20 2.12 0.61
C LEU A 136 -1.61 3.47 1.01
N VAL A 137 -1.81 3.90 2.25
CA VAL A 137 -1.23 5.15 2.76
C VAL A 137 0.27 5.05 3.01
N HIS A 138 0.73 4.01 3.69
CA HIS A 138 2.15 3.76 3.97
C HIS A 138 2.99 3.70 2.69
N HIS A 139 2.42 3.15 1.62
CA HIS A 139 3.11 2.95 0.34
C HIS A 139 2.65 3.91 -0.75
N SER A 140 1.99 5.01 -0.41
CA SER A 140 1.41 5.97 -1.37
C SER A 140 2.41 6.67 -2.30
N THR A 141 3.70 6.66 -1.96
CA THR A 141 4.79 7.18 -2.78
C THR A 141 5.47 6.12 -3.65
N SER A 142 5.03 4.86 -3.57
CA SER A 142 5.52 3.78 -4.41
C SER A 142 5.01 3.90 -5.84
N GLU A 143 5.73 3.27 -6.74
CA GLU A 143 5.61 3.35 -8.19
C GLU A 143 5.35 1.94 -8.75
N CYS A 144 4.49 1.87 -9.76
CA CYS A 144 4.19 0.68 -10.52
C CYS A 144 4.00 1.06 -12.00
N LYS A 145 4.22 0.10 -12.89
CA LYS A 145 3.95 0.28 -14.32
C LYS A 145 2.47 0.00 -14.63
N ASP A 146 1.92 -1.07 -14.05
CA ASP A 146 0.51 -1.37 -14.11
C ASP A 146 -0.19 -0.74 -12.88
N PRO A 147 -1.16 0.17 -13.07
CA PRO A 147 -1.87 0.81 -11.96
C PRO A 147 -2.58 -0.18 -11.02
N ARG A 148 -2.98 -1.36 -11.50
CA ARG A 148 -3.63 -2.40 -10.68
C ARG A 148 -2.71 -2.96 -9.58
N ASP A 149 -1.40 -2.92 -9.81
CA ASP A 149 -0.39 -3.39 -8.86
C ASP A 149 -0.40 -2.59 -7.55
N ARG A 150 -0.99 -1.39 -7.52
CA ARG A 150 -1.19 -0.61 -6.30
C ARG A 150 -2.00 -1.36 -5.24
N VAL A 151 -2.90 -2.24 -5.69
CA VAL A 151 -3.72 -3.11 -4.83
C VAL A 151 -3.13 -4.52 -4.80
N PHE A 152 -2.83 -5.10 -5.97
CA PHE A 152 -2.45 -6.51 -6.07
C PHE A 152 -1.14 -6.83 -5.35
N ALA A 153 -0.17 -5.92 -5.43
CA ALA A 153 1.11 -6.07 -4.74
C ALA A 153 1.01 -5.86 -3.22
N LEU A 154 -0.17 -5.53 -2.67
CA LEU A 154 -0.37 -5.40 -1.22
C LEU A 154 -1.15 -6.57 -0.61
N LEU A 155 -1.84 -7.39 -1.42
CA LEU A 155 -2.71 -8.47 -0.94
C LEU A 155 -2.04 -9.43 0.06
N GLY A 156 -0.76 -9.75 -0.14
CA GLY A 156 -0.03 -10.64 0.76
C GLY A 156 0.30 -10.07 2.14
N LEU A 157 0.11 -8.76 2.32
CA LEU A 157 0.35 -7.99 3.55
C LEU A 157 -0.96 -7.62 4.24
N VAL A 158 -2.11 -7.84 3.60
CA VAL A 158 -3.43 -7.57 4.18
C VAL A 158 -3.72 -8.58 5.30
N LYS A 159 -4.47 -8.14 6.34
CA LYS A 159 -4.92 -9.01 7.43
C LYS A 159 -5.65 -10.25 6.91
N PRO A 160 -5.43 -11.45 7.49
CA PRO A 160 -6.01 -12.68 6.97
C PRO A 160 -7.54 -12.67 6.83
N ASP A 161 -8.25 -12.08 7.79
CA ASP A 161 -9.71 -11.92 7.78
C ASP A 161 -10.19 -10.99 6.65
N GLU A 162 -9.50 -9.87 6.47
CA GLU A 162 -9.78 -8.89 5.41
C GLU A 162 -9.49 -9.46 4.02
N ARG A 163 -8.39 -10.19 3.93
CA ARG A 163 -7.88 -10.73 2.68
C ARG A 163 -8.84 -11.73 2.03
N VAL A 164 -9.57 -12.52 2.82
CA VAL A 164 -10.55 -13.48 2.28
C VAL A 164 -11.60 -12.79 1.42
N LEU A 165 -12.00 -11.56 1.75
CA LEU A 165 -12.96 -10.78 0.96
C LEU A 165 -12.31 -10.24 -0.31
N LEU A 166 -11.09 -9.71 -0.22
CA LEU A 166 -10.35 -9.19 -1.37
C LEU A 166 -10.01 -10.30 -2.38
N GLU A 167 -9.73 -11.52 -1.92
CA GLU A 167 -9.45 -12.67 -2.77
C GLU A 167 -10.66 -13.11 -3.63
N ARG A 168 -11.87 -12.62 -3.33
CA ARG A 168 -13.04 -12.81 -4.21
C ARG A 168 -12.91 -12.06 -5.54
N PHE A 169 -12.14 -10.97 -5.56
CA PHE A 169 -12.02 -10.06 -6.69
C PHE A 169 -10.60 -9.99 -7.25
N PHE A 170 -9.58 -10.17 -6.40
CA PHE A 170 -8.20 -9.89 -6.74
C PHE A 170 -7.27 -11.08 -6.46
N PRO A 171 -6.18 -11.23 -7.24
CA PRO A 171 -5.80 -10.43 -8.40
C PRO A 171 -6.51 -10.90 -9.68
N ASP A 172 -6.99 -9.95 -10.49
CA ASP A 172 -7.49 -10.21 -11.84
C ASP A 172 -6.99 -9.10 -12.78
N TYR A 173 -6.15 -9.49 -13.75
CA TYR A 173 -5.56 -8.56 -14.72
C TYR A 173 -6.44 -8.30 -15.95
N ASP A 174 -7.51 -9.08 -16.11
CA ASP A 174 -8.50 -8.84 -17.17
C ASP A 174 -9.46 -7.69 -16.78
N MET A 175 -9.53 -7.32 -15.49
CA MET A 175 -10.27 -6.16 -15.00
C MET A 175 -9.71 -4.83 -15.49
N SER A 176 -10.57 -3.82 -15.63
CA SER A 176 -10.13 -2.46 -15.89
C SER A 176 -9.44 -1.85 -14.66
N GLU A 177 -8.57 -0.85 -14.88
CA GLU A 177 -7.95 -0.10 -13.78
C GLU A 177 -8.99 0.59 -12.89
N ASP A 178 -10.08 1.07 -13.49
CA ASP A 178 -11.14 1.78 -12.78
C ASP A 178 -11.96 0.85 -11.89
N ASP A 179 -12.22 -0.39 -12.33
CA ASP A 179 -12.94 -1.39 -11.53
C ASP A 179 -12.09 -1.81 -10.32
N VAL A 180 -10.79 -2.03 -10.51
CA VAL A 180 -9.88 -2.37 -9.40
C VAL A 180 -9.88 -1.26 -8.35
N VAL A 181 -9.81 0.01 -8.77
CA VAL A 181 -9.86 1.15 -7.85
C VAL A 181 -11.22 1.25 -7.17
N LEU A 182 -12.33 1.07 -7.90
CA LEU A 182 -13.68 1.15 -7.36
C LEU A 182 -13.91 0.08 -6.30
N ILE A 183 -13.56 -1.17 -6.59
CA ILE A 183 -13.71 -2.31 -5.67
C ILE A 183 -12.82 -2.12 -4.44
N ALA A 184 -11.55 -1.74 -4.63
CA ALA A 184 -10.65 -1.50 -3.51
C ALA A 184 -11.12 -0.35 -2.61
N LEU A 185 -11.65 0.72 -3.20
CA LEU A 185 -12.21 1.84 -2.45
C LEU A 185 -13.51 1.44 -1.73
N ALA A 186 -14.39 0.67 -2.38
CA ALA A 186 -15.61 0.16 -1.76
C ALA A 186 -15.28 -0.76 -0.58
N HIS A 187 -14.33 -1.67 -0.75
CA HIS A 187 -13.77 -2.50 0.32
C HIS A 187 -13.29 -1.63 1.49
N VAL A 188 -12.39 -0.68 1.25
CA VAL A 188 -11.84 0.19 2.31
C VAL A 188 -12.93 0.96 3.07
N ARG A 189 -14.00 1.38 2.39
CA ARG A 189 -15.10 2.13 3.02
C ARG A 189 -16.10 1.25 3.76
N GLN A 190 -16.26 -0.01 3.38
CA GLN A 190 -17.32 -0.90 3.89
C GLN A 190 -16.79 -2.00 4.81
N TYR A 191 -15.53 -2.41 4.67
CA TYR A 191 -14.92 -3.49 5.44
C TYR A 191 -14.81 -3.19 6.94
N ASN A 192 -14.58 -1.93 7.34
CA ASN A 192 -14.30 -1.60 8.73
C ASN A 192 -15.10 -0.39 9.24
N LEU A 193 -16.04 -0.64 10.17
CA LEU A 193 -16.88 0.37 10.82
C LEU A 193 -16.13 1.13 11.93
N GLU A 194 -15.09 0.52 12.51
CA GLU A 194 -14.17 1.22 13.40
C GLU A 194 -13.23 2.07 12.54
N HIS A 195 -13.56 3.36 12.40
CA HIS A 195 -12.83 4.32 11.59
C HIS A 195 -11.32 4.23 11.81
N ASP A 196 -10.65 3.52 10.93
CA ASP A 196 -9.25 3.73 10.65
C ASP A 196 -9.20 5.13 10.06
N ARG A 197 -8.86 6.14 10.89
CA ARG A 197 -8.82 7.56 10.50
C ARG A 197 -7.62 7.80 9.60
N VAL A 198 -7.67 7.20 8.42
CA VAL A 198 -6.67 7.32 7.39
C VAL A 198 -6.95 8.61 6.62
N ASP A 199 -5.89 9.37 6.34
CA ASP A 199 -5.99 10.61 5.57
C ASP A 199 -6.47 10.31 4.15
N ASP A 200 -7.64 10.85 3.80
CA ASP A 200 -8.30 10.59 2.52
C ASP A 200 -7.43 11.03 1.33
N ASP A 201 -6.72 12.14 1.44
CA ASP A 201 -5.84 12.63 0.37
C ASP A 201 -4.70 11.64 0.08
N THR A 202 -4.10 11.10 1.14
CA THR A 202 -3.05 10.09 1.04
C THR A 202 -3.59 8.74 0.59
N LEU A 203 -4.82 8.38 0.97
CA LEU A 203 -5.50 7.16 0.50
C LEU A 203 -5.72 7.20 -1.02
N PHE A 204 -6.30 8.29 -1.53
CA PHE A 204 -6.51 8.46 -2.97
C PHE A 204 -5.17 8.49 -3.73
N LYS A 205 -4.14 9.13 -3.17
CA LYS A 205 -2.78 9.06 -3.71
C LYS A 205 -2.25 7.62 -3.76
N GLY A 206 -2.50 6.82 -2.71
CA GLY A 206 -2.17 5.40 -2.65
C GLY A 206 -2.83 4.60 -3.79
N LEU A 207 -4.10 4.85 -4.05
CA LEU A 207 -4.86 4.30 -5.18
C LEU A 207 -4.43 4.86 -6.55
N GLY A 208 -3.49 5.82 -6.61
CA GLY A 208 -3.03 6.44 -7.84
C GLY A 208 -3.99 7.49 -8.41
N ILE A 209 -4.93 7.97 -7.61
CA ILE A 209 -5.94 8.96 -8.01
C ILE A 209 -5.48 10.35 -7.56
N THR A 210 -5.07 11.16 -8.55
CA THR A 210 -4.68 12.56 -8.35
C THR A 210 -5.64 13.55 -8.99
N ASP A 211 -6.48 13.09 -9.93
CA ASP A 211 -7.48 13.91 -10.61
C ASP A 211 -8.73 14.12 -9.74
N ALA A 212 -9.09 15.38 -9.51
CA ALA A 212 -10.20 15.76 -8.64
C ALA A 212 -11.58 15.33 -9.19
N LYS A 213 -11.75 15.27 -10.53
CA LYS A 213 -13.00 14.82 -11.14
C LYS A 213 -13.15 13.32 -10.97
N LYS A 214 -12.08 12.55 -11.24
CA LYS A 214 -12.04 11.09 -11.04
C LYS A 214 -12.29 10.73 -9.57
N ARG A 215 -11.68 11.44 -8.64
CA ARG A 215 -11.95 11.29 -7.19
C ARG A 215 -13.43 11.47 -6.87
N LYS A 216 -14.03 12.60 -7.28
CA LYS A 216 -15.45 12.89 -7.02
C LYS A 216 -16.39 11.86 -7.65
N MET A 217 -16.06 11.37 -8.84
CA MET A 217 -16.79 10.29 -9.51
C MET A 217 -16.74 8.99 -8.70
N LEU A 218 -15.55 8.56 -8.28
CA LEU A 218 -15.37 7.34 -7.48
C LEU A 218 -16.08 7.43 -6.13
N GLU A 219 -15.96 8.56 -5.43
CA GLU A 219 -16.65 8.82 -4.15
C GLU A 219 -18.17 8.67 -4.28
N ARG A 220 -18.76 9.06 -5.43
CA ARG A 220 -20.19 8.86 -5.70
C ARG A 220 -20.51 7.40 -5.99
N ARG A 221 -19.75 6.74 -6.85
CA ARG A 221 -19.99 5.34 -7.25
C ARG A 221 -19.91 4.38 -6.07
N VAL A 222 -18.96 4.59 -5.15
CA VAL A 222 -18.75 3.72 -3.98
C VAL A 222 -19.95 3.67 -3.04
N VAL A 223 -20.74 4.74 -2.94
CA VAL A 223 -21.94 4.78 -2.07
C VAL A 223 -22.97 3.72 -2.47
N TYR A 224 -22.99 3.34 -3.75
CA TYR A 224 -23.95 2.38 -4.31
C TYR A 224 -23.31 1.04 -4.69
N TYR A 225 -22.00 0.91 -4.53
CA TYR A 225 -21.32 -0.35 -4.80
C TYR A 225 -21.56 -1.28 -3.61
N ASP A 226 -22.36 -2.34 -3.78
CA ASP A 226 -22.58 -3.34 -2.74
C ASP A 226 -21.36 -4.28 -2.68
N TYR A 227 -20.34 -3.88 -1.92
CA TYR A 227 -19.10 -4.66 -1.81
C TYR A 227 -19.30 -5.91 -0.96
N MET A 228 -20.07 -5.79 0.12
CA MET A 228 -20.27 -6.91 1.04
C MET A 228 -21.16 -7.98 0.42
N GLY A 229 -22.19 -7.57 -0.35
CA GLY A 229 -23.22 -8.46 -0.90
C GLY A 229 -23.99 -9.15 0.22
N ASP A 230 -25.31 -9.31 0.07
CA ASP A 230 -25.98 -10.39 0.80
C ASP A 230 -25.39 -11.71 0.29
N ASP A 231 -25.02 -12.64 1.17
CA ASP A 231 -24.38 -13.94 0.86
C ASP A 231 -25.27 -14.89 0.00
N ASP A 232 -26.30 -14.38 -0.67
CA ASP A 232 -27.30 -15.12 -1.45
C ASP A 232 -27.20 -14.71 -2.93
N ASP A 233 -26.83 -15.69 -3.76
CA ASP A 233 -26.72 -15.65 -5.23
C ASP A 233 -25.51 -14.93 -5.83
N GLY A 234 -24.59 -15.74 -6.37
CA GLY A 234 -23.33 -15.37 -7.05
C GLY A 234 -23.47 -14.55 -8.33
N HIS A 235 -24.11 -13.39 -8.26
CA HIS A 235 -24.17 -12.38 -9.30
C HIS A 235 -23.36 -11.15 -8.85
N TYR A 236 -22.11 -11.09 -9.29
CA TYR A 236 -21.28 -9.90 -9.10
C TYR A 236 -21.84 -8.75 -9.94
N PRO A 237 -22.27 -7.62 -9.34
CA PRO A 237 -22.78 -6.50 -10.10
C PRO A 237 -21.59 -5.74 -10.68
N PHE A 238 -21.11 -6.17 -11.84
CA PHE A 238 -20.38 -5.29 -12.73
C PHE A 238 -21.39 -4.23 -13.20
N LEU A 239 -21.24 -3.00 -12.70
CA LEU A 239 -22.03 -1.87 -13.18
C LEU A 239 -21.57 -1.57 -14.60
N ASP A 240 -22.40 -1.89 -15.60
CA ASP A 240 -22.14 -1.51 -16.98
C ASP A 240 -22.13 0.03 -17.10
N ASP A 241 -21.41 0.57 -18.10
CA ASP A 241 -21.27 2.02 -18.31
C ASP A 241 -22.63 2.76 -18.43
N ASP A 242 -23.66 2.07 -18.92
CA ASP A 242 -25.03 2.59 -19.04
C ASP A 242 -25.70 2.76 -17.66
N ASP A 243 -25.46 1.85 -16.71
CA ASP A 243 -25.96 1.96 -15.34
C ASP A 243 -25.29 3.13 -14.61
N ALA A 244 -24.00 3.35 -14.86
CA ALA A 244 -23.26 4.49 -14.31
C ALA A 244 -23.78 5.83 -14.86
N ALA A 245 -24.10 5.89 -16.15
CA ALA A 245 -24.65 7.09 -16.80
C ALA A 245 -26.08 7.41 -16.33
N GLU A 246 -26.93 6.39 -16.16
CA GLU A 246 -28.28 6.57 -15.62
C GLU A 246 -28.25 7.05 -14.16
N MET A 247 -27.28 6.56 -13.38
CA MET A 247 -27.09 7.00 -11.99
C MET A 247 -26.58 8.45 -11.89
N GLU A 248 -25.70 8.87 -12.81
CA GLU A 248 -25.22 10.26 -12.89
C GLU A 248 -26.37 11.23 -13.23
N ALA A 249 -27.30 10.82 -14.11
CA ALA A 249 -28.49 11.59 -14.44
C ALA A 249 -29.42 11.77 -13.22
N ARG A 250 -29.67 10.71 -12.44
CA ARG A 250 -30.50 10.76 -11.21
C ARG A 250 -29.89 11.67 -10.13
N PHE A 251 -28.55 11.78 -10.07
CA PHE A 251 -27.87 12.65 -9.12
C PHE A 251 -28.02 14.14 -9.48
N ILE A 252 -27.90 14.49 -10.76
CA ILE A 252 -28.08 15.86 -11.26
C ILE A 252 -29.51 16.37 -11.00
N GLU A 253 -30.51 15.49 -11.12
CA GLU A 253 -31.90 15.82 -10.76
C GLU A 253 -32.10 16.03 -9.25
N SER A 254 -31.35 15.33 -8.39
CA SER A 254 -31.46 15.47 -6.93
C SER A 254 -30.80 16.75 -6.38
N ASP A 255 -29.67 17.16 -6.96
CA ASP A 255 -28.97 18.42 -6.59
C ASP A 255 -29.75 19.66 -7.05
N ALA A 256 -30.60 19.54 -8.06
CA ALA A 256 -31.50 20.60 -8.49
C ALA A 256 -32.68 20.84 -7.53
N GLY A 257 -32.89 19.95 -6.53
CA GLY A 257 -34.13 19.88 -5.77
C GLY A 257 -34.07 19.98 -4.24
N SER A 258 -32.92 19.96 -3.55
CA SER A 258 -32.96 19.89 -2.08
C SER A 258 -31.80 20.57 -1.33
N ASN A 259 -32.17 21.57 -0.52
CA ASN A 259 -31.36 22.11 0.57
C ASN A 259 -31.01 21.02 1.60
N ASN A 260 -29.71 20.78 1.79
CA ASN A 260 -29.04 20.16 2.94
C ASN A 260 -29.94 19.62 4.07
N SER A 261 -30.41 18.38 3.94
CA SER A 261 -30.95 17.58 5.05
C SER A 261 -30.91 16.05 4.78
N CYS A 262 -30.87 15.63 3.51
CA CYS A 262 -31.07 14.22 3.14
C CYS A 262 -29.90 13.27 3.49
N MET A 263 -28.67 13.77 3.63
CA MET A 263 -27.49 12.91 3.93
C MET A 263 -27.51 12.28 5.32
N LYS A 264 -28.30 12.78 6.30
CA LYS A 264 -28.38 12.17 7.64
C LYS A 264 -29.42 11.05 7.72
N THR A 265 -30.38 11.03 6.81
CA THR A 265 -31.51 10.09 6.83
C THR A 265 -31.13 8.74 6.20
N ALA A 266 -30.30 8.73 5.16
CA ALA A 266 -29.89 7.48 4.51
C ALA A 266 -29.09 6.56 5.46
N TYR A 267 -28.11 7.11 6.19
CA TYR A 267 -27.33 6.35 7.18
C TYR A 267 -28.16 5.91 8.40
N ALA A 268 -29.18 6.69 8.77
CA ALA A 268 -30.05 6.36 9.90
C ALA A 268 -31.02 5.21 9.57
N VAL A 269 -31.49 5.11 8.32
CA VAL A 269 -32.43 4.07 7.90
C VAL A 269 -31.75 2.71 7.79
N THR A 270 -30.52 2.62 7.27
CA THR A 270 -29.74 1.37 7.27
C THR A 270 -29.38 0.91 8.68
N LEU A 271 -28.99 1.81 9.58
CA LEU A 271 -28.72 1.46 10.99
C LEU A 271 -29.96 0.97 11.74
N PHE A 272 -31.16 1.50 11.43
CA PHE A 272 -32.40 1.11 12.11
C PHE A 272 -32.92 -0.26 11.66
N VAL A 273 -32.72 -0.62 10.39
CA VAL A 273 -33.11 -1.94 9.86
C VAL A 273 -32.20 -3.04 10.43
N PHE A 274 -30.89 -2.79 10.55
CA PHE A 274 -29.96 -3.76 11.16
C PHE A 274 -30.18 -3.92 12.68
N ALA A 275 -30.49 -2.86 13.41
CA ALA A 275 -30.75 -2.95 14.85
C ALA A 275 -32.03 -3.78 15.18
N LEU A 276 -33.04 -3.74 14.31
CA LEU A 276 -34.27 -4.53 14.49
C LEU A 276 -34.05 -6.02 14.18
N LEU A 277 -33.21 -6.35 13.20
CA LEU A 277 -32.87 -7.74 12.88
C LEU A 277 -32.02 -8.42 13.98
N PHE A 278 -31.16 -7.66 14.67
CA PHE A 278 -30.39 -8.20 15.81
C PHE A 278 -31.20 -8.35 17.11
N LEU A 279 -32.27 -7.57 17.30
CA LEU A 279 -33.13 -7.71 18.48
C LEU A 279 -34.10 -8.90 18.38
N ASP A 280 -34.54 -9.27 17.17
CA ASP A 280 -35.40 -10.45 16.97
C ASP A 280 -34.65 -11.80 17.07
N GLY A 281 -33.31 -11.79 16.98
CA GLY A 281 -32.47 -13.00 17.12
C GLY A 281 -32.22 -13.45 18.57
N TRP A 282 -32.46 -12.59 19.57
CA TRP A 282 -32.12 -12.87 20.97
C TRP A 282 -33.29 -13.38 21.84
N GLY A 283 -34.46 -13.64 21.24
CA GLY A 283 -35.66 -14.10 21.94
C GLY A 283 -35.93 -15.61 21.93
N ARG A 284 -35.08 -16.44 21.32
CA ARG A 284 -35.37 -17.89 21.11
C ARG A 284 -34.39 -18.90 21.72
N TYR A 285 -33.51 -18.47 22.61
CA TYR A 285 -32.75 -19.36 23.49
C TYR A 285 -32.70 -18.82 24.92
N ARG A 286 -33.79 -19.04 25.66
CA ARG A 286 -33.80 -19.32 27.11
C ARG A 286 -35.18 -19.80 27.55
#